data_AF-A0A5C3QQW3-F1
#
_entry.id   AF-A0A5C3QQW3-F1
#
_cell.length_a   1.000
_cell.length_b   1.000
_cell.length_c   1.000
_cell.angle_alpha   90.00
_cell.angle_beta   90.00
_cell.angle_gamma   90.00
#
_symmetry.space_group_name_H-M   'P 1'
#
loop_
_entity.id
_entity.type
_entity.pdbx_description
1 polymer ?
#
loop_
_entity_poly.entity_id
_entity_poly.type
_entity_poly.pdbx_seq_one_letter_code
_entity_poly.pdbx_strand_id
1 'polypeptide(L)'
;MIALRTSPRDDPPSDASIFLANRGILCRDSLVFKDILPLAPSENPKEEDVYKGHPLIIVQDSPKDLQDFLEAIHDWRAFSDSPKIDSILSVVALPRLGTKYQISFLRRKMLEKLMTYLPRSYKQYNVD
;
A
#
# COMPACT_ATOMS: atom_id res chain seq x y z
N MET A 1 7.03 -2.72 -15.74
CA MET A 1 6.55 -1.71 -14.77
C MET A 1 5.06 -1.52 -14.96
N ILE A 2 4.38 -0.95 -13.96
CA ILE A 2 2.98 -0.52 -14.04
C ILE A 2 2.82 0.83 -13.34
N ALA A 3 1.93 1.68 -13.84
CA ALA A 3 1.60 2.94 -13.21
C ALA A 3 0.33 2.80 -12.34
N LEU A 4 0.40 3.29 -11.11
CA LEU A 4 -0.73 3.35 -10.18
C LEU A 4 -1.05 4.81 -9.89
N ARG A 5 -2.24 5.26 -10.27
CA ARG A 5 -2.74 6.62 -9.98
C ARG A 5 -3.69 6.57 -8.80
N THR A 6 -3.43 7.38 -7.78
CA THR A 6 -4.40 7.55 -6.69
C THR A 6 -5.56 8.43 -7.12
N SER A 7 -6.76 8.11 -6.67
CA SER A 7 -7.88 9.05 -6.71
C SER A 7 -7.62 10.18 -5.70
N PRO A 8 -7.93 11.45 -6.03
CA PRO A 8 -8.01 12.51 -5.03
C PRO A 8 -8.97 12.08 -3.91
N ARG A 9 -8.59 12.29 -2.65
CA ARG A 9 -9.54 12.19 -1.53
C ARG A 9 -10.19 13.56 -1.34
N ASP A 10 -11.50 13.56 -1.11
CA ASP A 10 -12.26 14.81 -0.92
C ASP A 10 -12.01 15.47 0.45
N ASP A 11 -11.38 14.78 1.42
CA ASP A 11 -11.18 15.32 2.78
C ASP A 11 -10.01 14.68 3.56
N PRO A 12 -8.93 15.44 3.91
CA PRO A 12 -8.54 16.72 3.32
C PRO A 12 -8.06 16.53 1.87
N PRO A 13 -8.11 17.56 1.02
CA PRO A 13 -7.68 17.48 -0.37
C PRO A 13 -6.21 17.04 -0.45
N SER A 14 -6.01 15.85 -0.99
CA SER A 14 -4.69 15.32 -1.32
C SER A 14 -4.60 15.19 -2.84
N ASP A 15 -3.56 15.80 -3.42
CA ASP A 15 -3.32 15.71 -4.85
C ASP A 15 -3.20 14.25 -5.30
N ALA A 16 -3.79 13.94 -6.46
CA ALA A 16 -3.58 12.64 -7.10
C ALA A 16 -2.08 12.45 -7.38
N SER A 17 -1.55 11.28 -7.02
CA SER A 17 -0.17 10.91 -7.27
C SER A 17 -0.10 9.70 -8.18
N ILE A 18 0.94 9.63 -9.01
CA ILE A 18 1.21 8.50 -9.88
C ILE A 18 2.51 7.84 -9.45
N PHE A 19 2.46 6.54 -9.18
CA PHE A 19 3.61 5.73 -8.79
C PHE A 19 3.94 4.72 -9.89
N LEU A 20 5.23 4.55 -10.17
CA LEU A 20 5.70 3.47 -11.05
C LEU A 20 6.19 2.30 -10.18
N ALA A 21 5.54 1.15 -10.32
CA ALA A 21 5.81 -0.04 -9.53
C ALA A 21 6.20 -1.24 -10.39
N ASN A 22 6.92 -2.18 -9.80
CA ASN A 22 7.26 -3.44 -10.47
C ASN A 22 6.05 -4.38 -10.43
N ARG A 23 5.50 -4.70 -11.61
CA ARG A 23 4.37 -5.62 -11.78
C ARG A 23 4.64 -7.01 -11.17
N GLY A 24 5.86 -7.53 -11.33
CA GLY A 24 6.23 -8.85 -10.81
C GLY A 24 6.18 -8.91 -9.28
N ILE A 25 6.66 -7.86 -8.61
CA ILE A 25 6.58 -7.75 -7.14
C ILE A 25 5.13 -7.69 -6.68
N LEU A 26 4.31 -6.84 -7.31
CA LEU A 26 2.89 -6.73 -6.99
C LEU A 26 2.16 -8.08 -7.15
N CYS A 27 2.30 -8.75 -8.30
CA CYS A 27 1.64 -10.03 -8.56
C CYS A 27 2.17 -11.18 -7.70
N ARG A 28 3.42 -11.12 -7.23
CA ARG A 28 4.02 -12.15 -6.37
C ARG A 28 3.34 -12.16 -5.00
N ASP A 29 3.18 -10.98 -4.41
CA ASP A 29 2.77 -10.87 -3.01
C ASP A 29 1.27 -10.59 -2.83
N SER A 30 0.60 -10.05 -3.85
CA SER A 30 -0.82 -9.69 -3.83
C SER A 30 -1.66 -10.53 -4.80
N LEU A 31 -2.62 -11.28 -4.25
CA LEU A 31 -3.61 -12.01 -5.06
C LEU A 31 -4.48 -11.05 -5.86
N VAL A 32 -4.87 -9.92 -5.28
CA VAL A 32 -5.68 -8.91 -5.98
C VAL A 32 -4.93 -8.38 -7.21
N PHE A 33 -3.67 -7.94 -7.07
CA PHE A 33 -2.90 -7.49 -8.23
C PHE A 33 -2.61 -8.64 -9.22
N LYS A 34 -2.41 -9.86 -8.74
CA LYS A 34 -2.28 -11.01 -9.64
C LYS A 34 -3.49 -11.19 -10.56
N ASP A 35 -4.69 -10.92 -10.05
CA ASP A 35 -5.95 -11.11 -10.79
C ASP A 35 -6.30 -9.90 -11.66
N ILE A 36 -6.10 -8.66 -11.19
CA ILE A 36 -6.52 -7.45 -11.92
C ILE A 36 -5.49 -6.99 -12.97
N LEU A 37 -4.19 -7.20 -12.74
CA LEU A 37 -3.15 -6.68 -13.64
C LEU A 37 -3.13 -7.34 -15.04
N PRO A 38 -3.45 -8.62 -15.21
CA PRO A 38 -3.62 -9.22 -16.54
C PRO A 38 -4.83 -8.70 -17.32
N LEU A 39 -5.85 -8.19 -16.63
CA LEU A 39 -7.08 -7.65 -17.24
C LEU A 39 -6.95 -6.19 -17.65
N ALA A 40 -5.85 -5.52 -17.29
CA ALA A 40 -5.60 -4.15 -17.70
C ALA A 40 -5.50 -4.04 -19.23
N PRO A 41 -5.99 -2.94 -19.85
CA PRO A 41 -6.08 -2.82 -21.31
C PRO A 41 -4.71 -3.09 -21.96
N SER A 42 -4.60 -4.20 -22.68
CA SER A 42 -3.36 -4.60 -23.38
C SER A 42 -3.54 -4.61 -24.90
N GLU A 43 -4.78 -4.73 -25.39
CA GLU A 43 -5.11 -4.73 -26.81
C GLU A 43 -5.86 -3.42 -27.14
N ASN A 44 -5.13 -2.43 -27.65
CA ASN A 44 -5.60 -1.06 -27.95
C ASN A 44 -5.88 -0.17 -26.72
N PRO A 45 -4.89 0.04 -25.83
CA PRO A 45 -5.06 0.97 -24.73
C PRO A 45 -5.29 2.39 -25.26
N LYS A 46 -6.27 3.10 -24.70
CA LYS A 46 -6.44 4.52 -24.98
C LYS A 46 -5.29 5.30 -24.32
N GLU A 47 -5.06 6.55 -24.72
CA GLU A 47 -4.06 7.40 -24.06
C GLU A 47 -4.32 7.54 -22.55
N GLU A 48 -5.58 7.49 -22.11
CA GLU A 48 -5.97 7.51 -20.70
C GLU A 48 -5.58 6.24 -19.91
N ASP A 49 -5.31 5.13 -20.60
CA ASP A 49 -4.97 3.83 -20.00
C ASP A 49 -3.45 3.63 -19.86
N VAL A 50 -2.64 4.61 -20.28
CA VAL A 50 -1.18 4.52 -20.31
C VAL A 50 -0.55 5.75 -19.67
N TYR A 51 0.46 5.52 -18.83
CA TYR A 51 1.31 6.58 -18.30
C TYR A 51 2.77 6.29 -18.61
N LYS A 52 3.41 7.18 -19.39
CA LYS A 52 4.82 7.05 -19.82
C LYS A 52 5.14 5.67 -20.44
N GLY A 53 4.23 5.13 -21.25
CA GLY A 53 4.40 3.83 -21.89
C GLY A 53 4.18 2.62 -20.97
N HIS A 54 3.64 2.82 -19.76
CA HIS A 54 3.25 1.74 -18.85
C HIS A 54 1.73 1.71 -18.66
N PRO A 55 1.10 0.52 -18.57
CA PRO A 55 -0.32 0.42 -18.23
C PRO A 55 -0.63 1.19 -16.95
N LEU A 56 -1.71 1.96 -16.97
CA LEU A 56 -2.17 2.79 -15.87
C LEU A 56 -3.37 2.15 -15.19
N ILE A 57 -3.34 2.07 -13.87
CA ILE A 57 -4.48 1.64 -13.06
C ILE A 57 -4.79 2.69 -12.02
N ILE A 58 -6.07 2.99 -11.86
CA ILE A 58 -6.57 3.90 -10.83
C ILE A 58 -6.83 3.11 -9.55
N VAL A 59 -6.31 3.59 -8.43
CA VAL A 59 -6.50 3.03 -7.09
C VAL A 59 -7.08 4.07 -6.15
N GLN A 60 -7.89 3.61 -5.18
CA GLN A 60 -8.60 4.49 -4.24
C GLN A 60 -7.80 4.79 -2.95
N ASP A 61 -6.53 4.41 -2.89
CA ASP A 61 -5.68 4.65 -1.71
C ASP A 61 -5.15 6.08 -1.70
N SER A 62 -4.83 6.61 -0.51
CA SER A 62 -4.15 7.90 -0.47
C SER A 62 -2.74 7.78 -1.05
N PRO A 63 -2.18 8.88 -1.59
CA PRO A 63 -0.78 8.92 -2.01
C PRO A 63 0.18 8.42 -0.95
N LYS A 64 0.00 8.86 0.30
CA LYS A 64 0.93 8.53 1.39
C LYS A 64 0.84 7.05 1.80
N ASP A 65 -0.38 6.52 1.95
CA ASP A 65 -0.59 5.11 2.30
C ASP A 65 -0.04 4.21 1.20
N LEU A 66 -0.29 4.57 -0.07
CA LEU A 66 0.18 3.80 -1.22
C LEU A 66 1.71 3.86 -1.35
N GLN A 67 2.33 5.00 -1.11
CA GLN A 67 3.78 5.13 -1.11
C GLN A 67 4.42 4.19 -0.08
N ASP A 68 4.00 4.27 1.18
CA ASP A 68 4.56 3.43 2.25
C ASP A 68 4.32 1.94 1.96
N PHE A 69 3.16 1.61 1.38
CA PHE A 69 2.83 0.26 0.95
C PHE A 69 3.78 -0.24 -0.15
N LEU A 70 4.00 0.56 -1.19
CA LEU A 70 4.87 0.20 -2.30
C LEU A 70 6.33 0.03 -1.86
N GLU A 71 6.81 0.89 -0.96
CA GLU A 71 8.14 0.76 -0.37
C GLU A 71 8.26 -0.53 0.47
N ALA A 72 7.27 -0.81 1.32
CA ALA A 72 7.26 -1.99 2.19
C ALA A 72 7.25 -3.32 1.44
N ILE A 73 6.53 -3.42 0.31
CA ILE A 73 6.49 -4.64 -0.51
C ILE A 73 7.70 -4.77 -1.44
N HIS A 74 8.33 -3.65 -1.79
CA HIS A 74 9.51 -3.65 -2.66
C HIS A 74 10.75 -4.15 -1.92
N ASP A 75 10.98 -3.60 -0.73
CA ASP A 75 12.06 -4.04 0.17
C ASP A 75 11.60 -3.93 1.62
N TRP A 76 11.05 -5.04 2.13
CA TRP A 76 10.59 -5.11 3.51
C TRP A 76 11.70 -4.84 4.52
N ARG A 77 12.93 -5.29 4.23
CA ARG A 77 14.05 -5.14 5.16
C ARG A 77 14.44 -3.67 5.28
N ALA A 78 14.61 -2.99 4.15
CA ALA A 78 14.87 -1.56 4.15
C ALA A 78 13.74 -0.76 4.80
N PHE A 79 12.48 -1.15 4.56
CA PHE A 79 11.33 -0.51 5.20
C PHE A 79 11.32 -0.72 6.72
N SER A 80 11.55 -1.95 7.19
CA SER A 80 11.54 -2.29 8.62
C SER A 80 12.70 -1.66 9.40
N ASP A 81 13.81 -1.37 8.72
CA ASP A 81 14.97 -0.68 9.31
C ASP A 81 14.81 0.86 9.26
N SER A 82 13.77 1.36 8.59
CA SER A 82 13.50 2.80 8.47
C SER A 82 12.59 3.31 9.60
N PRO A 83 12.64 4.61 9.96
CA PRO A 83 11.72 5.21 10.93
C PRO A 83 10.23 5.10 10.54
N LYS A 84 9.91 4.79 9.28
CA LYS A 84 8.52 4.63 8.83
C LYS A 84 7.83 3.44 9.49
N ILE A 85 8.57 2.43 9.95
CA ILE A 85 8.00 1.28 10.66
C ILE A 85 7.35 1.68 12.00
N ASP A 86 7.79 2.81 12.57
CA ASP A 86 7.29 3.36 13.84
C ASP A 86 6.26 4.48 13.66
N SER A 87 5.99 4.90 12.42
CA SER A 87 4.96 5.88 12.11
C SER A 87 3.58 5.29 12.40
N ILE A 88 2.84 5.88 13.34
CA ILE A 88 1.48 5.40 13.67
C ILE A 88 0.55 5.39 12.46
N LEU A 89 0.71 6.36 11.55
CA LEU A 89 -0.07 6.43 10.31
C LEU A 89 0.22 5.21 9.42
N SER A 90 1.50 4.84 9.25
CA SER A 90 1.91 3.69 8.46
C SER A 90 1.51 2.38 9.15
N VAL A 91 1.65 2.30 10.48
CA VAL A 91 1.25 1.15 11.30
C VAL A 91 -0.25 0.87 11.22
N VAL A 92 -1.09 1.89 11.08
CA VAL A 92 -2.54 1.73 10.91
C VAL A 92 -2.93 1.51 9.45
N ALA A 93 -2.26 2.16 8.49
CA ALA A 93 -2.59 2.08 7.07
C ALA A 93 -2.19 0.74 6.43
N LEU A 94 -0.98 0.26 6.70
CA LEU A 94 -0.44 -0.93 6.02
C LEU A 94 -1.19 -2.24 6.33
N PRO A 95 -1.73 -2.50 7.53
CA PRO A 95 -2.63 -3.63 7.76
C PRO A 95 -3.91 -3.57 6.91
N ARG A 96 -4.46 -2.36 6.71
CA ARG A 96 -5.67 -2.15 5.88
C ARG A 96 -5.35 -2.45 4.42
N LEU A 97 -4.26 -1.90 3.89
CA LEU A 97 -3.83 -2.16 2.51
C LEU A 97 -3.41 -3.61 2.30
N GLY A 98 -2.72 -4.22 3.27
CA GLY A 98 -2.40 -5.66 3.25
C GLY A 98 -3.65 -6.55 3.24
N THR A 99 -4.75 -6.11 3.87
CA THR A 99 -6.05 -6.79 3.78
C THR A 99 -6.70 -6.55 2.42
N LYS A 100 -6.79 -5.30 1.96
CA LYS A 100 -7.38 -4.90 0.67
C LYS A 100 -6.73 -5.62 -0.50
N TYR A 101 -5.41 -5.69 -0.51
CA TYR A 101 -4.61 -6.31 -1.56
C TYR A 101 -4.23 -7.76 -1.28
N GLN A 102 -4.75 -8.35 -0.20
CA GLN A 102 -4.51 -9.75 0.17
C GLN A 102 -3.02 -10.13 0.27
N ILE A 103 -2.22 -9.29 0.92
CA ILE A 103 -0.79 -9.55 1.21
C ILE A 103 -0.66 -9.97 2.68
N SER A 104 -0.75 -11.27 2.94
CA SER A 104 -0.83 -11.82 4.30
C SER A 104 0.40 -11.50 5.16
N PHE A 105 1.61 -11.49 4.58
CA PHE A 105 2.82 -11.19 5.34
C PHE A 105 2.81 -9.76 5.89
N LEU A 106 2.51 -8.77 5.03
CA LEU A 106 2.47 -7.36 5.39
C LEU A 106 1.41 -7.10 6.45
N ARG A 107 0.20 -7.66 6.24
CA ARG A 107 -0.88 -7.57 7.23
C ARG A 107 -0.45 -8.11 8.60
N ARG A 108 0.14 -9.31 8.65
CA ARG A 108 0.58 -9.91 9.93
C ARG A 108 1.64 -9.05 10.62
N LYS A 109 2.69 -8.66 9.90
CA LYS A 109 3.80 -7.88 10.46
C LYS A 109 3.35 -6.53 10.99
N MET A 110 2.47 -5.85 10.27
CA MET A 110 1.99 -4.55 10.70
C MET A 110 0.94 -4.65 11.81
N LEU A 111 0.16 -5.73 11.89
CA LEU A 111 -0.69 -6.01 13.06
C LEU A 111 0.14 -6.32 14.31
N GLU A 112 1.19 -7.14 14.19
CA GLU A 112 2.14 -7.40 15.29
C GLU A 112 2.70 -6.08 15.83
N LYS A 113 3.06 -5.15 14.93
CA LYS A 113 3.51 -3.81 15.27
C LYS A 113 2.42 -2.96 15.91
N LEU A 114 1.20 -2.94 15.36
CA LEU A 114 0.07 -2.18 15.94
C LEU A 114 -0.22 -2.63 17.38
N MET A 115 -0.13 -3.93 17.66
CA MET A 115 -0.31 -4.49 19.00
C MET A 115 0.79 -4.12 20.01
N THR A 116 1.86 -3.43 19.60
CA THR A 116 2.83 -2.83 20.53
C THR A 116 2.43 -1.43 21.00
N TYR A 117 1.54 -0.74 20.28
CA TYR A 117 1.02 0.58 20.66
C TYR A 117 -0.16 0.49 21.64
N LEU A 118 -0.81 -0.68 21.71
CA LEU A 118 -1.98 -0.88 22.55
C LEU A 118 -1.58 -1.51 23.89
N PRO A 119 -2.14 -1.02 25.02
CA PRO A 119 -1.93 -1.65 26.31
C PRO A 119 -2.51 -3.06 26.31
N ARG A 120 -1.74 -4.01 26.83
CA ARG A 120 -2.12 -5.44 26.85
C ARG A 120 -2.86 -5.85 28.12
N SER A 121 -3.01 -4.92 29.06
CA SER A 121 -3.75 -5.14 30.30
C SER A 121 -4.27 -3.81 30.85
N TYR A 122 -5.30 -3.90 31.69
CA TYR A 122 -5.84 -2.75 32.41
C TYR A 122 -4.76 -2.02 33.25
N LYS A 123 -3.83 -2.76 33.86
CA LYS A 123 -2.70 -2.19 34.63
C LYS A 123 -1.74 -1.35 33.78
N GLN A 124 -1.64 -1.64 32.49
CA GLN A 124 -0.80 -0.88 31.56
C GLN A 124 -1.54 0.37 31.02
N TYR A 125 -2.86 0.39 31.14
CA TYR A 125 -3.71 1.52 30.74
C TYR A 125 -3.84 2.56 31.87
N ASN A 126 -4.03 2.11 33.12
CA ASN A 126 -4.03 2.97 34.30
C ASN A 126 -2.61 3.10 34.86
N VAL A 127 -1.88 4.11 34.39
CA VAL A 127 -0.71 4.63 35.09
C VAL A 127 -1.21 5.77 35.97
N ASP A 128 -1.28 5.54 37.28
CA ASP A 128 -1.47 6.60 38.29
C ASP A 128 -0.27 7.57 38.28
#